data_AF-A0A947D8W9-F1
#
_entry.id   AF-A0A947D8W9-F1
#
_cell.length_a   1.000
_cell.length_b   1.000
_cell.length_c   1.000
_cell.angle_alpha   90.00
_cell.angle_beta   90.00
_cell.angle_gamma   90.00
#
_symmetry.space_group_name_H-M   'P 1'
#
loop_
_entity.id
_entity.type
_entity.pdbx_description
1 polymer ?
#
loop_
_entity_poly.entity_id
_entity_poly.type
_entity_poly.pdbx_seq_one_letter_code
_entity_poly.pdbx_strand_id
1 'polypeptide(L)'
;MADPRSSNRNYPVPSTENTIEQDFLRLIELVGLLDVDLATVIAALAGKAATEHDHAIDDITGLATALSAKAAANHNHALSGLSDVTATGAPVGTVLVKTSGGWQAGGLDAAIIQSGTIDAARLPTLTTGLAPLASPAFSGTPSAPTPAPGTNTTQLATTAFVAAAAAALVASSPATLDTLNELAAALGNDANFATTVTTALGNKQPLSAVLTAFAALAWTSGDLLYAGAAGALARLPKGSDGQILTLASGLPSWAAAPATGVAVDNGALAVGSFALLRKTNSGSVNSGSTINGSNLSPSYYQNSGAAWTNSGSASGSWRNVSGITITQSDIGLFQRIS
;
A
#
# COMPACT_ATOMS: atom_id res chain seq x y z
N MET A 1 34.94 -52.03 146.63
CA MET A 1 35.51 -50.97 145.78
C MET A 1 34.33 -50.26 145.14
N ALA A 2 34.20 -48.96 145.36
CA ALA A 2 33.19 -48.15 144.69
C ALA A 2 33.60 -47.96 143.22
N ASP A 3 32.66 -48.10 142.28
CA ASP A 3 32.89 -47.91 140.84
C ASP A 3 32.07 -46.71 140.31
N PRO A 4 32.34 -45.48 140.76
CA PRO A 4 31.72 -44.32 140.14
C PRO A 4 32.27 -44.15 138.73
N ARG A 5 31.38 -43.84 137.77
CA ARG A 5 31.75 -43.65 136.35
C ARG A 5 31.19 -42.35 135.79
N SER A 6 31.86 -41.81 134.77
CA SER A 6 31.43 -40.59 134.07
C SER A 6 30.15 -40.81 133.25
N SER A 7 29.28 -39.81 133.17
CA SER A 7 27.95 -39.95 132.53
C SER A 7 27.97 -40.17 131.02
N ASN A 8 28.95 -39.58 130.32
CA ASN A 8 28.93 -39.53 128.86
C ASN A 8 29.67 -40.70 128.21
N ARG A 9 30.75 -41.17 128.82
CA ARG A 9 31.66 -42.18 128.27
C ARG A 9 31.87 -43.37 129.20
N ASN A 10 31.20 -43.38 130.34
CA ASN A 10 31.27 -44.45 131.33
C ASN A 10 32.70 -44.77 131.78
N TYR A 11 33.55 -43.75 131.89
CA TYR A 11 34.93 -43.96 132.33
C TYR A 11 35.00 -44.11 133.85
N PRO A 12 35.89 -44.97 134.38
CA PRO A 12 36.18 -45.02 135.80
C PRO A 12 36.64 -43.64 136.31
N VAL A 13 36.03 -43.15 137.40
CA VAL A 13 36.53 -41.96 138.11
C VAL A 13 37.04 -42.35 139.51
N PRO A 14 38.04 -41.62 140.06
CA PRO A 14 38.51 -41.83 141.43
C PRO A 14 37.39 -41.66 142.45
N SER A 15 37.47 -42.39 143.55
CA SER A 15 36.50 -42.32 144.65
C SER A 15 37.22 -42.18 145.98
N THR A 16 36.72 -41.30 146.84
CA THR A 16 37.21 -41.17 148.22
C THR A 16 36.97 -42.44 149.05
N GLU A 17 36.14 -43.36 148.57
CA GLU A 17 35.87 -44.67 149.20
C GLU A 17 36.84 -45.78 148.76
N ASN A 18 37.72 -45.52 147.78
CA ASN A 18 38.70 -46.49 147.30
C ASN A 18 40.09 -46.22 147.89
N THR A 19 40.92 -47.26 148.00
CA THR A 19 42.34 -47.07 148.30
C THR A 19 43.09 -46.52 147.09
N ILE A 20 44.26 -45.92 147.31
CA ILE A 20 45.10 -45.38 146.22
C ILE A 20 45.41 -46.45 145.17
N GLU A 21 45.67 -47.69 145.59
CA GLU A 21 45.98 -48.79 144.68
C GLU A 21 44.78 -49.20 143.81
N GLN A 22 43.57 -49.17 144.38
CA GLN A 22 42.33 -49.41 143.66
C GLN A 22 42.04 -48.32 142.63
N ASP A 23 42.21 -47.05 143.01
CA ASP A 23 42.02 -45.95 142.07
C ASP A 23 43.13 -45.87 141.01
N PHE A 24 44.36 -46.31 141.32
CA PHE A 24 45.44 -46.37 140.34
C PHE A 24 45.13 -47.35 139.20
N LEU A 25 44.61 -48.54 139.51
CA LEU A 25 44.18 -49.51 138.49
C LEU A 25 43.01 -48.98 137.65
N ARG A 26 42.06 -48.28 138.27
CA ARG A 26 40.95 -47.63 137.56
C ARG A 26 41.43 -46.49 136.67
N LEU A 27 42.45 -45.76 137.09
CA LEU A 27 43.07 -44.71 136.28
C LEU A 27 43.77 -45.31 135.04
N ILE A 28 44.41 -46.48 135.18
CA ILE A 28 44.97 -47.22 134.05
C ILE A 28 43.87 -47.60 133.04
N GLU A 29 42.73 -48.09 133.52
CA GLU A 29 41.57 -48.41 132.67
C GLU A 29 41.00 -47.15 131.97
N LEU A 30 40.84 -46.04 132.70
CA LEU A 30 40.45 -44.75 132.13
C LEU A 30 41.38 -44.32 130.99
N VAL A 31 42.70 -44.41 131.19
CA VAL A 31 43.69 -44.03 130.17
C VAL A 31 43.56 -44.89 128.92
N GLY A 32 43.34 -46.21 129.07
CA GLY A 32 43.09 -47.10 127.93
C GLY A 32 41.81 -46.77 127.16
N LEU A 33 40.72 -46.41 127.87
CA LEU A 33 39.45 -46.03 127.24
C LEU A 33 39.55 -44.67 126.53
N LEU A 34 40.30 -43.72 127.09
CA LEU A 34 40.55 -42.42 126.46
C LEU A 34 41.31 -42.55 125.14
N ASP A 35 42.29 -43.45 125.06
CA ASP A 35 43.07 -43.69 123.85
C ASP A 35 42.19 -44.21 122.70
N VAL A 36 41.33 -45.19 122.99
CA VAL A 36 40.36 -45.74 122.01
C VAL A 36 39.44 -44.65 121.45
N ASP A 37 38.96 -43.77 122.32
CA ASP A 37 38.04 -42.72 121.93
C ASP A 37 38.72 -41.60 121.14
N LEU A 38 39.97 -41.28 121.50
CA LEU A 38 40.79 -40.34 120.75
C LEU A 38 41.08 -40.87 119.34
N ALA A 39 41.42 -42.15 119.21
CA ALA A 39 41.63 -42.80 117.90
C ALA A 39 40.36 -42.74 117.03
N THR A 40 39.19 -42.92 117.63
CA THR A 40 37.89 -42.85 116.93
C THR A 40 37.60 -41.44 116.40
N VAL A 41 37.88 -40.41 117.20
CA VAL A 41 37.70 -39.01 116.77
C VAL A 41 38.65 -38.65 115.64
N ILE A 42 39.91 -39.10 115.72
CA ILE A 42 40.91 -38.88 114.66
C ILE A 42 40.46 -39.49 113.33
N ALA A 43 39.95 -40.73 113.35
CA ALA A 43 39.45 -41.40 112.15
C ALA A 43 38.23 -40.68 111.53
N ALA A 44 37.30 -40.19 112.37
CA ALA A 44 36.14 -39.45 111.89
C ALA A 44 36.52 -38.09 111.27
N LEU A 45 37.50 -37.41 111.84
CA LEU A 45 37.99 -36.13 111.32
C LEU A 45 38.70 -36.31 109.96
N ALA A 46 39.44 -37.41 109.78
CA ALA A 46 40.09 -37.74 108.52
C ALA A 46 39.11 -37.98 107.35
N GLY A 47 37.85 -38.31 107.63
CA GLY A 47 36.80 -38.52 106.62
C GLY A 47 36.02 -37.26 106.22
N LYS A 48 36.31 -36.10 106.81
CA LYS A 48 35.69 -34.82 106.40
C LYS A 48 36.43 -34.24 105.19
N ALA A 49 35.70 -33.56 104.31
CA ALA A 49 36.27 -32.95 103.10
C ALA A 49 37.38 -31.94 103.46
N ALA A 50 38.45 -31.92 102.66
CA ALA A 50 39.56 -30.99 102.81
C ALA A 50 39.12 -29.54 102.54
N THR A 51 39.85 -28.57 103.10
CA THR A 51 39.60 -27.13 102.93
C THR A 51 39.67 -26.67 101.47
N GLU A 52 40.37 -27.44 100.62
CA GLU A 52 40.39 -27.30 99.17
C GLU A 52 39.99 -28.64 98.52
N HIS A 53 38.98 -28.61 97.64
CA HIS A 53 38.60 -29.70 96.76
C HIS A 53 37.93 -29.15 95.49
N ASP A 54 37.90 -29.97 94.44
CA ASP A 54 37.29 -29.64 93.15
C ASP A 54 35.93 -30.34 92.97
N HIS A 55 35.09 -29.76 92.11
CA HIS A 55 33.85 -30.37 91.64
C HIS A 55 33.86 -30.49 90.12
N ALA A 56 33.41 -31.64 89.60
CA ALA A 56 33.02 -31.75 88.21
C ALA A 56 31.67 -31.05 88.00
N ILE A 57 31.40 -30.59 86.78
CA ILE A 57 30.13 -29.92 86.47
C ILE A 57 28.91 -30.84 86.70
N ASP A 58 29.12 -32.15 86.57
CA ASP A 58 28.14 -33.20 86.80
C ASP A 58 27.77 -33.37 88.29
N ASP A 59 28.59 -32.86 89.21
CA ASP A 59 28.32 -32.89 90.65
C ASP A 59 27.19 -31.91 91.03
N ILE A 60 26.89 -30.93 90.16
CA ILE A 60 25.84 -29.93 90.37
C ILE A 60 24.64 -30.28 89.48
N THR A 61 23.67 -30.98 90.08
CA THR A 61 22.44 -31.39 89.40
C THR A 61 21.76 -30.20 88.71
N GLY A 62 21.60 -30.28 87.38
CA GLY A 62 20.93 -29.28 86.56
C GLY A 62 21.81 -28.16 86.00
N LEU A 63 23.09 -28.07 86.38
CA LEU A 63 24.01 -27.04 85.88
C LEU A 63 24.24 -27.15 84.36
N ALA A 64 24.50 -28.36 83.86
CA ALA A 64 24.69 -28.60 82.43
C ALA A 64 23.46 -28.20 81.58
N THR A 65 22.26 -28.49 82.08
CA THR A 65 21.00 -28.09 81.45
C THR A 65 20.82 -26.57 81.44
N ALA A 66 21.10 -25.90 82.56
CA ALA A 66 21.02 -24.45 82.67
C ALA A 66 22.01 -23.75 81.73
N LEU A 67 23.22 -24.28 81.60
CA LEU A 67 24.25 -23.73 80.72
C LEU A 67 23.87 -23.92 79.24
N SER A 68 23.34 -25.09 78.87
CA SER A 68 22.84 -25.38 77.53
C SER A 68 21.66 -24.48 77.13
N ALA A 69 20.83 -24.08 78.09
CA ALA A 69 19.70 -23.18 77.85
C ALA A 69 20.12 -21.72 77.58
N LYS A 70 21.32 -21.29 78.00
CA LYS A 70 21.81 -19.91 77.79
C LYS A 70 22.18 -19.60 76.33
N ALA A 71 22.37 -20.62 75.49
CA ALA A 71 22.65 -20.48 74.06
C ALA A 71 22.02 -21.63 73.26
N ALA A 72 20.72 -21.87 73.46
CA ALA A 72 20.00 -22.95 72.78
C ALA A 72 20.13 -22.86 71.25
N ALA A 73 20.38 -23.97 70.54
CA ALA A 73 20.62 -23.95 69.09
C ALA A 73 19.47 -23.35 68.24
N ASN A 74 18.28 -23.22 68.82
CA ASN A 74 17.10 -22.64 68.20
C ASN A 74 16.90 -21.15 68.52
N HIS A 75 17.86 -20.47 69.18
CA HIS A 75 17.76 -19.03 69.36
C HIS A 75 17.98 -18.32 68.01
N ASN A 76 17.10 -17.37 67.70
CA ASN A 76 17.19 -16.57 66.49
C ASN A 76 17.63 -15.14 66.85
N HIS A 77 18.45 -14.53 66.00
CA HIS A 77 18.72 -13.09 66.07
C HIS A 77 17.79 -12.35 65.11
N ALA A 78 17.13 -11.31 65.59
CA ALA A 78 16.43 -10.38 64.71
C ALA A 78 17.44 -9.41 64.08
N LEU A 79 17.26 -9.08 62.79
CA LEU A 79 18.08 -8.06 62.13
C LEU A 79 18.01 -6.69 62.84
N SER A 80 16.87 -6.36 63.47
CA SER A 80 16.70 -5.16 64.30
C SER A 80 17.48 -5.17 65.62
N GLY A 81 18.06 -6.31 65.99
CA GLY A 81 18.91 -6.43 67.18
C GLY A 81 20.39 -6.10 66.92
N LEU A 82 20.77 -5.85 65.66
CA LEU A 82 22.13 -5.46 65.30
C LEU A 82 22.28 -3.94 65.44
N SER A 83 23.32 -3.49 66.16
CA SER A 83 23.53 -2.06 66.44
C SER A 83 23.84 -1.20 65.21
N ASP A 84 24.30 -1.82 64.13
CA ASP A 84 24.61 -1.19 62.86
C ASP A 84 23.49 -1.41 61.81
N VAL A 85 22.33 -1.96 62.20
CA VAL A 85 21.20 -2.20 61.29
C VAL A 85 19.93 -1.51 61.80
N THR A 86 19.44 -0.54 61.02
CA THR A 86 18.15 0.11 61.27
C THR A 86 17.11 -0.42 60.28
N ALA A 87 16.43 -1.51 60.66
CA ALA A 87 15.41 -2.18 59.83
C ALA A 87 14.02 -2.26 60.50
N THR A 88 13.86 -1.68 61.69
CA THR A 88 12.61 -1.71 62.45
C THR A 88 11.47 -1.03 61.68
N GLY A 89 10.37 -1.74 61.45
CA GLY A 89 9.19 -1.21 60.76
C GLY A 89 9.36 -1.03 59.25
N ALA A 90 10.44 -1.56 58.66
CA ALA A 90 10.65 -1.50 57.21
C ALA A 90 9.54 -2.28 56.46
N PRO A 91 8.95 -1.72 55.40
CA PRO A 91 7.98 -2.42 54.57
C PRO A 91 8.56 -3.70 53.96
N VAL A 92 7.72 -4.74 53.82
CA VAL A 92 8.10 -5.96 53.09
C VAL A 92 8.51 -5.58 51.66
N GLY A 93 9.69 -6.03 51.23
CA GLY A 93 10.23 -5.78 49.89
C GLY A 93 11.30 -4.69 49.79
N THR A 94 11.66 -4.03 50.89
CA THR A 94 12.84 -3.13 50.92
C THR A 94 14.15 -3.89 51.06
N VAL A 95 15.25 -3.33 50.54
CA VAL A 95 16.60 -3.88 50.69
C VAL A 95 17.37 -3.11 51.77
N LEU A 96 18.41 -3.71 52.32
CA LEU A 96 19.35 -2.99 53.19
C LEU A 96 20.40 -2.27 52.34
N VAL A 97 20.59 -0.98 52.61
CA VAL A 97 21.59 -0.13 51.96
C VAL A 97 22.59 0.34 53.01
N LYS A 98 23.88 0.23 52.70
CA LYS A 98 24.95 0.71 53.59
C LYS A 98 25.08 2.22 53.46
N THR A 99 24.90 2.93 54.56
CA THR A 99 25.06 4.39 54.68
C THR A 99 26.20 4.72 55.65
N SER A 100 26.51 6.00 55.81
CA SER A 100 27.46 6.46 56.83
C SER A 100 27.00 6.16 58.27
N GLY A 101 25.70 5.97 58.48
CA GLY A 101 25.11 5.62 59.77
C GLY A 101 24.89 4.11 59.99
N GLY A 102 25.43 3.25 59.12
CA GLY A 102 25.21 1.81 59.15
C GLY A 102 24.27 1.32 58.05
N TRP A 103 23.79 0.08 58.16
CA TRP A 103 22.82 -0.51 57.28
C TRP A 103 21.42 -0.01 57.60
N GLN A 104 20.69 0.48 56.60
CA GLN A 104 19.34 0.99 56.78
C GLN A 104 18.42 0.42 55.69
N ALA A 105 17.12 0.31 55.97
CA ALA A 105 16.15 -0.04 54.94
C ALA A 105 16.09 1.06 53.87
N GLY A 106 16.26 0.68 52.61
CA GLY A 106 16.25 1.59 51.47
C GLY A 106 15.52 1.00 50.27
N GLY A 107 15.15 1.88 49.35
CA GLY A 107 14.65 1.50 48.03
C GLY A 107 15.79 1.13 47.08
N LEU A 108 15.48 0.33 46.06
CA LEU A 108 16.34 0.16 44.89
C LEU A 108 16.20 1.42 44.03
N ASP A 109 17.11 2.39 44.18
CA ASP A 109 17.15 3.57 43.31
C ASP A 109 17.91 3.27 42.01
N ALA A 110 17.52 3.91 40.91
CA ALA A 110 18.12 3.77 39.59
C ALA A 110 19.63 4.07 39.58
N ALA A 111 20.10 4.94 40.47
CA ALA A 111 21.52 5.23 40.66
C ALA A 111 22.33 4.03 41.21
N ILE A 112 21.72 3.16 42.03
CA ILE A 112 22.34 1.94 42.58
C ILE A 112 22.43 0.85 41.49
N ILE A 113 21.45 0.82 40.59
CA ILE A 113 21.34 -0.15 39.48
C ILE A 113 22.38 0.12 38.37
N GLN A 114 23.02 1.29 38.36
CA GLN A 114 23.98 1.68 37.32
C GLN A 114 25.41 1.15 37.54
N SER A 115 25.73 0.70 38.77
CA SER A 115 27.10 0.33 39.17
C SER A 115 27.39 -1.18 39.19
N GLY A 116 26.42 -2.05 38.94
CA GLY A 116 26.67 -3.49 39.05
C GLY A 116 25.47 -4.37 38.72
N THR A 117 25.81 -5.55 38.21
CA THR A 117 25.01 -6.68 37.74
C THR A 117 23.91 -7.12 38.72
N ILE A 118 22.85 -6.34 38.91
CA ILE A 118 21.59 -6.96 39.27
C ILE A 118 21.08 -7.62 38.00
N ASP A 119 21.21 -8.95 37.95
CA ASP A 119 20.60 -9.76 36.88
C ASP A 119 19.16 -9.31 36.69
N ALA A 120 18.84 -8.77 35.51
CA ALA A 120 17.52 -8.25 35.19
C ALA A 120 16.43 -9.34 35.32
N ALA A 121 16.79 -10.62 35.22
CA ALA A 121 15.88 -11.74 35.48
C ALA A 121 15.40 -11.79 36.94
N ARG A 122 16.16 -11.21 37.88
CA ARG A 122 15.83 -11.11 39.31
C ARG A 122 15.09 -9.83 39.68
N LEU A 123 14.85 -8.92 38.71
CA LEU A 123 14.08 -7.69 38.89
C LEU A 123 12.94 -7.57 37.84
N PRO A 124 11.97 -8.50 37.85
CA PRO A 124 10.94 -8.63 36.81
C PRO A 124 10.00 -7.42 36.68
N THR A 125 10.03 -6.48 37.62
CA THR A 125 9.18 -5.28 37.62
C THR A 125 9.80 -4.07 36.95
N LEU A 126 11.12 -4.02 36.73
CA LEU A 126 11.75 -2.89 36.02
C LEU A 126 11.65 -3.03 34.49
N THR A 127 11.36 -4.24 34.01
CA THR A 127 11.30 -4.58 32.58
C THR A 127 9.94 -4.35 31.94
N THR A 128 8.88 -4.06 32.71
CA THR A 128 7.50 -3.97 32.20
C THR A 128 7.12 -2.61 31.59
N GLY A 129 8.07 -1.67 31.44
CA GLY A 129 7.80 -0.35 30.86
C GLY A 129 8.88 0.24 29.95
N LEU A 130 9.98 -0.48 29.71
CA LEU A 130 11.06 -0.02 28.84
C LEU A 130 10.96 -0.69 27.47
N ALA A 131 11.27 0.05 26.40
CA ALA A 131 11.39 -0.51 25.07
C ALA A 131 12.68 -1.34 24.96
N PRO A 132 12.70 -2.45 24.19
CA PRO A 132 13.92 -3.19 23.90
C PRO A 132 15.01 -2.30 23.29
N LEU A 133 16.27 -2.50 23.69
CA LEU A 133 17.39 -1.72 23.15
C LEU A 133 17.61 -2.00 21.66
N ALA A 134 17.53 -3.26 21.27
CA ALA A 134 17.65 -3.69 19.88
C ALA A 134 16.25 -3.81 19.26
N SER A 135 16.04 -3.12 18.14
CA SER A 135 14.82 -3.20 17.34
C SER A 135 13.52 -3.09 18.16
N PRO A 136 13.33 -2.00 18.93
CA PRO A 136 12.08 -1.80 19.65
C PRO A 136 10.90 -1.77 18.68
N ALA A 137 9.82 -2.49 19.01
CA ALA A 137 8.53 -2.30 18.37
C ALA A 137 7.81 -1.14 19.06
N PHE A 138 7.61 -0.02 18.35
CA PHE A 138 6.81 1.09 18.86
C PHE A 138 5.32 0.82 18.64
N SER A 139 4.49 1.11 19.63
CA SER A 139 3.02 1.05 19.55
C SER A 139 2.39 2.37 20.02
N GLY A 140 1.12 2.60 19.69
CA GLY A 140 0.44 3.87 19.98
C GLY A 140 0.93 5.03 19.10
N THR A 141 1.12 6.22 19.68
CA THR A 141 1.62 7.43 19.01
C THR A 141 3.01 7.80 19.54
N PRO A 142 4.09 7.13 19.10
CA PRO A 142 5.44 7.42 19.55
C PRO A 142 5.84 8.86 19.16
N SER A 143 6.47 9.56 20.09
CA SER A 143 7.04 10.89 19.86
C SER A 143 8.56 10.80 19.82
N ALA A 144 9.17 11.54 18.90
CA ALA A 144 10.62 11.71 18.80
C ALA A 144 10.92 13.18 18.45
N PRO A 145 12.11 13.70 18.81
CA PRO A 145 12.52 15.04 18.40
C PRO A 145 12.51 15.17 16.87
N THR A 146 11.94 16.25 16.35
CA THR A 146 11.93 16.53 14.90
C THR A 146 13.35 16.88 14.43
N PRO A 147 13.94 16.11 13.50
CA PRO A 147 15.25 16.46 12.93
C PRO A 147 15.22 17.79 12.17
N ALA A 148 16.36 18.47 12.08
CA ALA A 148 16.49 19.66 11.24
C ALA A 148 16.42 19.29 9.74
N PRO A 149 15.93 20.19 8.85
CA PRO A 149 15.94 19.95 7.41
C PRO A 149 17.33 19.56 6.88
N GLY A 150 17.38 18.60 5.95
CA GLY A 150 18.63 18.09 5.39
C GLY A 150 19.38 17.05 6.22
N THR A 151 18.86 16.66 7.40
CA THR A 151 19.41 15.54 8.19
C THR A 151 19.38 14.24 7.37
N ASN A 152 20.53 13.57 7.23
CA ASN A 152 20.73 12.36 6.42
C ASN A 152 21.41 11.21 7.21
N THR A 153 21.09 11.09 8.49
CA THR A 153 21.66 10.09 9.41
C THR A 153 20.70 8.93 9.65
N THR A 154 21.05 8.01 10.53
CA THR A 154 20.19 6.89 10.97
C THR A 154 19.15 7.28 12.02
N GLN A 155 18.98 8.58 12.31
CA GLN A 155 17.95 9.08 13.23
C GLN A 155 16.55 8.76 12.71
N LEU A 156 15.60 8.50 13.63
CA LEU A 156 14.18 8.34 13.28
C LEU A 156 13.64 9.58 12.58
N ALA A 157 13.05 9.40 11.39
CA ALA A 157 12.31 10.45 10.71
C ALA A 157 10.93 10.61 11.36
N THR A 158 10.65 11.81 11.89
CA THR A 158 9.31 12.16 12.39
C THR A 158 8.38 12.54 11.25
N THR A 159 7.06 12.41 11.46
CA THR A 159 6.05 12.86 10.49
C THR A 159 6.17 14.35 10.15
N ALA A 160 6.50 15.19 11.15
CA ALA A 160 6.75 16.62 10.95
C ALA A 160 7.94 16.90 10.02
N PHE A 161 9.03 16.14 10.15
CA PHE A 161 10.20 16.25 9.27
C PHE A 161 9.86 15.86 7.83
N VAL A 162 9.15 14.74 7.62
CA VAL A 162 8.75 14.28 6.29
C VAL A 162 7.79 15.27 5.63
N ALA A 163 6.81 15.81 6.37
CA ALA A 163 5.89 16.82 5.86
C ALA A 163 6.63 18.11 5.44
N ALA A 164 7.58 18.57 6.25
CA ALA A 164 8.40 19.74 5.91
C ALA A 164 9.28 19.50 4.67
N ALA A 165 9.87 18.31 4.53
CA ALA A 165 10.67 17.95 3.36
C ALA A 165 9.82 17.91 2.08
N ALA A 166 8.62 17.32 2.12
CA ALA A 166 7.70 17.30 0.99
C ALA A 166 7.24 18.72 0.61
N ALA A 167 6.91 19.55 1.60
CA ALA A 167 6.55 20.95 1.37
C ALA A 167 7.70 21.75 0.75
N ALA A 168 8.93 21.54 1.22
CA ALA A 168 10.12 22.17 0.66
C ALA A 168 10.37 21.75 -0.80
N LEU A 169 10.16 20.46 -1.12
CA LEU A 169 10.24 19.96 -2.49
C LEU A 169 9.22 20.65 -3.40
N VAL A 170 7.95 20.70 -2.98
CA VAL A 170 6.87 21.39 -3.73
C VAL A 170 7.16 22.88 -3.88
N ALA A 171 7.63 23.54 -2.83
CA ALA A 171 7.96 24.96 -2.83
C ALA A 171 9.21 25.31 -3.65
N SER A 172 10.10 24.35 -3.90
CA SER A 172 11.30 24.60 -4.72
C SER A 172 10.98 24.85 -6.19
N SER A 173 9.83 24.34 -6.67
CA SER A 173 9.49 24.42 -8.10
C SER A 173 7.99 24.66 -8.37
N PRO A 174 7.38 25.77 -7.89
CA PRO A 174 5.95 26.04 -8.10
C PRO A 174 5.63 26.22 -9.59
N ALA A 175 6.48 26.93 -10.33
CA ALA A 175 6.31 27.16 -11.76
C ALA A 175 6.37 25.87 -12.60
N THR A 176 7.18 24.88 -12.20
CA THR A 176 7.21 23.60 -12.93
C THR A 176 5.97 22.76 -12.64
N LEU A 177 5.46 22.77 -11.40
CA LEU A 177 4.21 22.10 -11.06
C LEU A 177 3.04 22.74 -11.80
N ASP A 178 3.04 24.07 -11.92
CA ASP A 178 2.08 24.81 -12.73
C ASP A 178 2.19 24.42 -14.21
N THR A 179 3.40 24.39 -14.77
CA THR A 179 3.64 23.93 -16.15
C THR A 179 3.14 22.50 -16.39
N LEU A 180 3.36 21.58 -15.44
CA LEU A 180 2.87 20.20 -15.54
C LEU A 180 1.35 20.13 -15.48
N ASN A 181 0.71 20.96 -14.65
CA ASN A 181 -0.74 21.07 -14.58
C ASN A 181 -1.32 21.69 -15.85
N GLU A 182 -0.69 22.74 -16.39
CA GLU A 182 -1.05 23.35 -17.67
C GLU A 182 -0.91 22.37 -18.83
N LEU A 183 0.17 21.59 -18.89
CA LEU A 183 0.34 20.54 -19.89
C LEU A 183 -0.72 19.44 -19.74
N ALA A 184 -0.97 18.97 -18.52
CA ALA A 184 -2.00 17.95 -18.27
C ALA A 184 -3.38 18.46 -18.73
N ALA A 185 -3.73 19.71 -18.40
CA ALA A 185 -4.96 20.35 -18.86
C ALA A 185 -5.00 20.53 -20.39
N ALA A 186 -3.89 20.96 -21.01
CA ALA A 186 -3.78 21.14 -22.46
C ALA A 186 -3.93 19.82 -23.22
N LEU A 187 -3.54 18.70 -22.61
CA LEU A 187 -3.73 17.35 -23.13
C LEU A 187 -5.08 16.73 -22.69
N GLY A 188 -5.95 17.49 -22.04
CA GLY A 188 -7.30 17.06 -21.65
C GLY A 188 -7.34 16.11 -20.46
N ASN A 189 -6.29 16.06 -19.62
CA ASN A 189 -6.11 15.08 -18.55
C ASN A 189 -6.26 13.63 -19.05
N ASP A 190 -5.87 13.37 -20.29
CA ASP A 190 -6.08 12.10 -20.96
C ASP A 190 -4.91 11.13 -20.70
N ALA A 191 -5.16 10.13 -19.84
CA ALA A 191 -4.20 9.05 -19.56
C ALA A 191 -3.83 8.23 -20.81
N ASN A 192 -4.65 8.26 -21.85
CA ASN A 192 -4.45 7.56 -23.13
C ASN A 192 -4.24 8.55 -24.29
N PHE A 193 -3.70 9.75 -24.04
CA PHE A 193 -3.53 10.82 -25.03
C PHE A 193 -3.04 10.31 -26.40
N ALA A 194 -2.02 9.43 -26.42
CA ALA A 194 -1.49 8.85 -27.64
C ALA A 194 -2.53 8.06 -28.45
N THR A 195 -3.33 7.21 -27.77
CA THR A 195 -4.43 6.45 -28.39
C THR A 195 -5.51 7.39 -28.89
N THR A 196 -5.94 8.35 -28.06
CA THR A 196 -7.00 9.30 -28.42
C THR A 196 -6.64 10.15 -29.63
N VAL A 197 -5.41 10.70 -29.67
CA VAL A 197 -4.92 11.46 -30.83
C VAL A 197 -4.81 10.57 -32.05
N THR A 198 -4.29 9.34 -31.92
CA THR A 198 -4.18 8.40 -33.04
C THR A 198 -5.56 8.06 -33.62
N THR A 199 -6.56 7.80 -32.77
CA THR A 199 -7.94 7.58 -33.19
C THR A 199 -8.56 8.84 -33.82
N ALA A 200 -8.36 10.01 -33.22
CA ALA A 200 -8.87 11.27 -33.74
C ALA A 200 -8.29 11.59 -35.13
N LEU A 201 -6.98 11.42 -35.31
CA LEU A 201 -6.32 11.58 -36.61
C LEU A 201 -6.82 10.56 -37.64
N GLY A 202 -6.99 9.30 -37.24
CA GLY A 202 -7.61 8.26 -38.08
C GLY A 202 -9.04 8.60 -38.53
N ASN A 203 -9.76 9.42 -37.77
CA ASN A 203 -11.13 9.85 -38.06
C ASN A 203 -11.22 11.22 -38.79
N LYS A 204 -10.16 12.06 -38.78
CA LYS A 204 -10.17 13.44 -39.34
C LYS A 204 -10.23 13.48 -40.86
N GLN A 205 -9.87 12.40 -41.52
CA GLN A 205 -10.40 12.08 -42.83
C GLN A 205 -11.35 10.93 -42.55
N PRO A 206 -12.67 11.16 -42.38
CA PRO A 206 -13.60 10.05 -42.49
C PRO A 206 -13.18 9.31 -43.75
N LEU A 207 -13.12 7.99 -43.71
CA LEU A 207 -13.09 7.15 -44.90
C LEU A 207 -14.31 7.59 -45.73
N SER A 208 -14.18 8.68 -46.48
CA SER A 208 -15.27 9.32 -47.16
C SER A 208 -15.63 8.28 -48.18
N ALA A 209 -16.79 7.65 -48.02
CA ALA A 209 -17.16 6.54 -48.89
C ALA A 209 -17.03 6.96 -50.36
N VAL A 210 -17.31 8.24 -50.66
CA VAL A 210 -17.08 8.87 -51.95
C VAL A 210 -15.59 8.98 -52.31
N LEU A 211 -14.73 9.54 -51.45
CA LEU A 211 -13.30 9.70 -51.76
C LEU A 211 -12.56 8.36 -51.83
N THR A 212 -12.92 7.41 -50.97
CA THR A 212 -12.44 6.02 -50.99
C THR A 212 -12.89 5.31 -52.27
N ALA A 213 -14.16 5.44 -52.65
CA ALA A 213 -14.65 4.89 -53.92
C ALA A 213 -13.97 5.56 -55.13
N PHE A 214 -13.80 6.88 -55.09
CA PHE A 214 -13.12 7.67 -56.12
C PHE A 214 -11.66 7.24 -56.28
N ALA A 215 -10.92 7.09 -55.18
CA ALA A 215 -9.51 6.68 -55.18
C ALA A 215 -9.30 5.20 -55.55
N ALA A 216 -10.28 4.33 -55.28
CA ALA A 216 -10.20 2.91 -55.60
C ALA A 216 -10.50 2.60 -57.07
N LEU A 217 -11.09 3.54 -57.81
CA LEU A 217 -11.44 3.32 -59.21
C LEU A 217 -10.23 3.62 -60.12
N ALA A 218 -9.78 2.62 -60.87
CA ALA A 218 -8.71 2.77 -61.85
C ALA A 218 -9.25 3.42 -63.14
N TRP A 219 -8.82 4.65 -63.44
CA TRP A 219 -9.25 5.44 -64.61
C TRP A 219 -8.11 5.76 -65.56
N THR A 220 -8.46 5.94 -66.83
CA THR A 220 -7.53 6.40 -67.86
C THR A 220 -8.00 7.72 -68.47
N SER A 221 -7.10 8.42 -69.15
CA SER A 221 -7.44 9.65 -69.86
C SER A 221 -8.59 9.41 -70.84
N GLY A 222 -9.68 10.15 -70.66
CA GLY A 222 -10.90 10.05 -71.47
C GLY A 222 -12.03 9.23 -70.85
N ASP A 223 -11.81 8.57 -69.70
CA ASP A 223 -12.89 7.92 -68.95
C ASP A 223 -13.87 8.97 -68.39
N LEU A 224 -15.15 8.59 -68.28
CA LEU A 224 -16.20 9.42 -67.68
C LEU A 224 -16.64 8.84 -66.35
N LEU A 225 -16.87 9.73 -65.39
CA LEU A 225 -17.29 9.38 -64.04
C LEU A 225 -18.70 9.88 -63.80
N TYR A 226 -19.51 9.03 -63.21
CA TYR A 226 -20.92 9.33 -63.05
C TYR A 226 -21.51 8.62 -61.84
N ALA A 227 -22.67 9.08 -61.39
CA ALA A 227 -23.47 8.36 -60.42
C ALA A 227 -24.22 7.22 -61.14
N GLY A 228 -23.83 5.99 -60.84
CA GLY A 228 -24.47 4.77 -61.33
C GLY A 228 -25.78 4.45 -60.60
N ALA A 229 -26.23 3.20 -60.75
CA ALA A 229 -27.44 2.71 -60.08
C ALA A 229 -27.37 2.94 -58.56
N ALA A 230 -28.48 3.40 -57.97
CA ALA A 230 -28.59 3.76 -56.56
C ALA A 230 -27.60 4.86 -56.07
N GLY A 231 -27.03 5.67 -56.98
CA GLY A 231 -26.17 6.81 -56.63
C GLY A 231 -24.71 6.46 -56.31
N ALA A 232 -24.29 5.21 -56.52
CA ALA A 232 -22.90 4.81 -56.35
C ALA A 232 -22.00 5.43 -57.43
N LEU A 233 -20.79 5.87 -57.08
CA LEU A 233 -19.83 6.37 -58.06
C LEU A 233 -19.39 5.22 -59.00
N ALA A 234 -19.55 5.43 -60.30
CA ALA A 234 -19.24 4.48 -61.34
C ALA A 234 -18.35 5.10 -62.43
N ARG A 235 -17.67 4.23 -63.17
CA ARG A 235 -16.82 4.59 -64.30
C ARG A 235 -17.41 4.07 -65.59
N LEU A 236 -17.48 4.94 -66.59
CA LEU A 236 -17.68 4.59 -67.98
C LEU A 236 -16.32 4.72 -68.69
N PRO A 237 -15.69 3.61 -69.15
CA PRO A 237 -14.45 3.68 -69.91
C PRO A 237 -14.59 4.60 -71.13
N LYS A 238 -13.51 5.21 -71.58
CA LYS A 238 -13.51 6.04 -72.79
C LYS A 238 -14.14 5.31 -73.98
N GLY A 239 -14.92 6.04 -74.77
CA GLY A 239 -15.49 5.54 -76.01
C GLY A 239 -14.41 5.33 -77.07
N SER A 240 -14.69 4.45 -78.03
CA SER A 240 -13.97 4.35 -79.28
C SER A 240 -14.39 5.47 -80.23
N ASP A 241 -13.53 5.79 -81.20
CA ASP A 241 -13.85 6.74 -82.27
C ASP A 241 -15.16 6.35 -82.97
N GLY A 242 -15.99 7.35 -83.26
CA GLY A 242 -17.31 7.13 -83.83
C GLY A 242 -18.36 6.67 -82.82
N GLN A 243 -18.10 6.70 -81.52
CA GLN A 243 -19.14 6.57 -80.49
C GLN A 243 -19.62 7.94 -79.99
N ILE A 244 -20.90 8.02 -79.66
CA ILE A 244 -21.53 9.18 -79.00
C ILE A 244 -22.00 8.79 -77.60
N LEU A 245 -21.93 9.74 -76.66
CA LEU A 245 -22.46 9.55 -75.32
C LEU A 245 -23.99 9.68 -75.36
N THR A 246 -24.67 8.69 -74.81
CA THR A 246 -26.12 8.60 -74.75
C THR A 246 -26.56 8.10 -73.37
N LEU A 247 -27.86 8.20 -73.08
CA LEU A 247 -28.46 7.61 -71.88
C LEU A 247 -29.14 6.30 -72.24
N ALA A 248 -28.67 5.19 -71.66
CA ALA A 248 -29.37 3.91 -71.69
C ALA A 248 -30.01 3.68 -70.32
N SER A 249 -31.34 3.60 -70.29
CA SER A 249 -32.10 3.44 -69.03
C SER A 249 -31.75 4.48 -67.96
N GLY A 250 -31.46 5.73 -68.38
CA GLY A 250 -31.11 6.84 -67.50
C GLY A 250 -29.64 6.91 -67.05
N LEU A 251 -28.77 6.00 -67.51
CA LEU A 251 -27.33 6.03 -67.21
C LEU A 251 -26.50 6.36 -68.45
N PRO A 252 -25.38 7.11 -68.30
CA PRO A 252 -24.42 7.33 -69.38
C PRO A 252 -23.91 6.02 -70.00
N SER A 253 -23.93 5.93 -71.32
CA SER A 253 -23.42 4.79 -72.10
C SER A 253 -22.92 5.25 -73.48
N TRP A 254 -21.99 4.50 -74.07
CA TRP A 254 -21.53 4.75 -75.44
C TRP A 254 -22.41 3.99 -76.44
N ALA A 255 -22.89 4.68 -77.46
CA ALA A 255 -23.50 4.05 -78.62
C ALA A 255 -22.72 4.41 -79.89
N ALA A 256 -22.80 3.56 -80.90
CA ALA A 256 -22.29 3.91 -82.23
C ALA A 256 -22.98 5.20 -82.69
N ALA A 257 -22.17 6.15 -83.16
CA ALA A 257 -22.69 7.27 -83.93
C ALA A 257 -23.46 6.68 -85.12
N PRO A 258 -24.69 7.14 -85.38
CA PRO A 258 -25.44 6.63 -86.52
C PRO A 258 -24.62 6.86 -87.81
N ALA A 259 -24.57 5.83 -88.67
CA ALA A 259 -23.80 5.84 -89.92
C ALA A 259 -24.22 7.02 -90.84
N THR A 260 -25.42 7.51 -90.60
CA THR A 260 -26.00 8.73 -91.14
C THR A 260 -26.10 9.71 -89.99
N GLY A 261 -25.40 10.85 -90.04
CA GLY A 261 -25.38 11.84 -88.96
C GLY A 261 -26.76 12.08 -88.35
N VAL A 262 -26.83 12.30 -87.02
CA VAL A 262 -28.05 12.34 -86.18
C VAL A 262 -29.33 12.59 -86.99
N ALA A 263 -30.02 11.50 -87.36
CA ALA A 263 -31.31 11.60 -88.03
C ALA A 263 -32.31 12.15 -87.01
N VAL A 264 -32.68 13.43 -87.13
CA VAL A 264 -33.87 13.94 -86.46
C VAL A 264 -35.05 13.36 -87.24
N ASP A 265 -35.76 12.39 -86.67
CA ASP A 265 -37.02 11.91 -87.23
C ASP A 265 -38.05 13.05 -87.19
N ASN A 266 -38.04 13.89 -88.23
CA ASN A 266 -38.92 15.06 -88.34
C ASN A 266 -40.41 14.68 -88.41
N GLY A 267 -40.73 13.40 -88.61
CA GLY A 267 -42.10 12.87 -88.56
C GLY A 267 -42.74 12.96 -87.17
N ALA A 268 -41.93 13.00 -86.10
CA ALA A 268 -42.39 13.02 -84.71
C ALA A 268 -42.42 14.43 -84.07
N LEU A 269 -42.03 15.49 -84.81
CA LEU A 269 -41.99 16.85 -84.27
C LEU A 269 -43.40 17.37 -83.95
N ALA A 270 -43.65 17.92 -82.77
CA ALA A 270 -44.95 18.48 -82.44
C ALA A 270 -45.29 19.72 -83.29
N VAL A 271 -46.58 20.04 -83.45
CA VAL A 271 -47.01 21.32 -84.04
C VAL A 271 -46.36 22.48 -83.27
N GLY A 272 -45.82 23.45 -83.99
CA GLY A 272 -45.06 24.59 -83.46
C GLY A 272 -43.55 24.38 -83.45
N SER A 273 -43.06 23.14 -83.63
CA SER A 273 -41.62 22.85 -83.67
C SER A 273 -40.95 23.44 -84.90
N PHE A 274 -39.70 23.87 -84.75
CA PHE A 274 -38.88 24.39 -85.84
C PHE A 274 -37.83 23.36 -86.26
N ALA A 275 -37.59 23.24 -87.57
CA ALA A 275 -36.55 22.40 -88.11
C ALA A 275 -35.91 23.04 -89.35
N LEU A 276 -34.64 22.71 -89.59
CA LEU A 276 -33.93 23.03 -90.83
C LEU A 276 -34.19 21.89 -91.81
N LEU A 277 -34.88 22.17 -92.91
CA LEU A 277 -35.17 21.18 -93.94
C LEU A 277 -34.75 21.68 -95.30
N ARG A 278 -34.34 20.75 -96.15
CA ARG A 278 -34.02 21.02 -97.55
C ARG A 278 -35.27 20.85 -98.39
N LYS A 279 -35.49 21.77 -99.31
CA LYS A 279 -36.60 21.68 -100.26
C LYS A 279 -36.27 20.72 -101.40
N THR A 280 -37.17 19.80 -101.71
CA THR A 280 -36.92 18.73 -102.68
C THR A 280 -37.56 18.95 -104.05
N ASN A 281 -38.68 19.66 -104.13
CA ASN A 281 -39.37 19.96 -105.39
C ASN A 281 -38.90 21.29 -106.02
N SER A 282 -39.08 21.42 -107.34
CA SER A 282 -38.54 22.52 -108.17
C SER A 282 -39.16 23.91 -107.96
N GLY A 283 -40.24 24.02 -107.19
CA GLY A 283 -40.87 25.33 -106.90
C GLY A 283 -39.99 26.19 -105.99
N SER A 284 -40.37 27.45 -105.75
CA SER A 284 -39.79 28.28 -104.67
C SER A 284 -40.83 28.50 -103.56
N VAL A 285 -40.39 28.70 -102.31
CA VAL A 285 -41.25 28.95 -101.15
C VAL A 285 -40.78 30.22 -100.46
N ASN A 286 -41.60 31.27 -100.49
CA ASN A 286 -41.30 32.53 -99.81
C ASN A 286 -41.48 32.40 -98.30
N SER A 287 -40.94 33.35 -97.53
CA SER A 287 -41.21 33.44 -96.09
C SER A 287 -42.71 33.53 -95.83
N GLY A 288 -43.20 32.81 -94.83
CA GLY A 288 -44.61 32.70 -94.46
C GLY A 288 -45.42 31.69 -95.29
N SER A 289 -44.93 31.23 -96.44
CA SER A 289 -45.64 30.25 -97.27
C SER A 289 -45.68 28.86 -96.62
N THR A 290 -46.81 28.17 -96.78
CA THR A 290 -46.99 26.79 -96.33
C THR A 290 -46.62 25.80 -97.43
N ILE A 291 -45.98 24.71 -97.06
CA ILE A 291 -45.61 23.61 -97.96
C ILE A 291 -45.88 22.26 -97.30
N ASN A 292 -46.31 21.27 -98.09
CA ASN A 292 -46.44 19.90 -97.63
C ASN A 292 -45.06 19.32 -97.32
N GLY A 293 -44.93 18.66 -96.17
CA GLY A 293 -43.70 18.03 -95.71
C GLY A 293 -43.13 16.98 -96.68
N SER A 294 -43.94 16.39 -97.56
CA SER A 294 -43.45 15.50 -98.63
C SER A 294 -42.47 16.19 -99.59
N ASN A 295 -42.50 17.52 -99.66
CA ASN A 295 -41.57 18.35 -100.45
C ASN A 295 -40.38 18.87 -99.63
N LEU A 296 -40.23 18.40 -98.38
CA LEU A 296 -39.14 18.73 -97.49
C LEU A 296 -38.45 17.45 -97.03
N SER A 297 -37.13 17.46 -97.10
CA SER A 297 -36.31 16.36 -96.59
C SER A 297 -35.35 16.87 -95.53
N PRO A 298 -35.19 16.15 -94.40
CA PRO A 298 -34.01 16.31 -93.57
C PRO A 298 -32.77 16.02 -94.43
N SER A 299 -31.76 16.87 -94.33
CA SER A 299 -30.46 16.62 -94.93
C SER A 299 -29.45 16.50 -93.79
N TYR A 300 -28.65 15.44 -93.78
CA TYR A 300 -27.50 15.32 -92.89
C TYR A 300 -26.21 15.37 -93.71
N TYR A 301 -25.17 15.93 -93.09
CA TYR A 301 -23.84 15.99 -93.68
C TYR A 301 -23.14 14.66 -93.44
N GLN A 302 -22.81 13.93 -94.51
CA GLN A 302 -21.95 12.75 -94.40
C GLN A 302 -20.49 13.17 -94.38
N ASN A 303 -19.76 12.79 -93.33
CA ASN A 303 -18.33 13.10 -93.21
C ASN A 303 -17.49 12.38 -94.28
N SER A 304 -17.98 11.26 -94.83
CA SER A 304 -17.26 10.42 -95.80
C SER A 304 -17.65 10.68 -97.26
N GLY A 305 -17.73 11.94 -97.70
CA GLY A 305 -17.92 12.24 -99.13
C GLY A 305 -18.54 13.59 -99.51
N ALA A 306 -18.55 14.59 -98.62
CA ALA A 306 -19.04 15.96 -98.90
C ALA A 306 -20.41 16.02 -99.60
N ALA A 307 -21.26 15.03 -99.37
CA ALA A 307 -22.59 14.92 -99.95
C ALA A 307 -23.64 15.01 -98.85
N TRP A 308 -24.60 15.91 -99.05
CA TRP A 308 -25.83 15.93 -98.28
C TRP A 308 -26.75 14.85 -98.82
N THR A 309 -27.09 13.88 -97.99
CA THR A 309 -28.03 12.82 -98.37
C THR A 309 -29.36 13.02 -97.67
N ASN A 310 -30.44 12.82 -98.42
CA ASN A 310 -31.81 12.93 -97.90
C ASN A 310 -32.22 11.60 -97.26
N SER A 311 -32.61 11.63 -95.99
CA SER A 311 -33.28 10.51 -95.34
C SER A 311 -34.69 10.92 -94.93
N GLY A 312 -35.69 10.24 -95.46
CA GLY A 312 -37.09 10.46 -95.12
C GLY A 312 -37.72 11.73 -95.73
N SER A 313 -39.02 11.88 -95.47
CA SER A 313 -39.80 13.07 -95.82
C SER A 313 -40.40 13.64 -94.53
N ALA A 314 -40.49 14.96 -94.42
CA ALA A 314 -41.24 15.55 -93.33
C ALA A 314 -42.73 15.19 -93.49
N SER A 315 -43.44 14.89 -92.40
CA SER A 315 -44.88 14.71 -92.44
C SER A 315 -45.59 16.02 -92.09
N GLY A 316 -46.84 16.19 -92.55
CA GLY A 316 -47.65 17.35 -92.19
C GLY A 316 -47.39 18.63 -93.01
N SER A 317 -47.94 19.75 -92.57
CA SER A 317 -47.80 21.07 -93.20
C SER A 317 -46.77 21.90 -92.46
N TRP A 318 -45.92 22.55 -93.23
CA TRP A 318 -44.77 23.32 -92.74
C TRP A 318 -44.83 24.74 -93.28
N ARG A 319 -44.50 25.73 -92.44
CA ARG A 319 -44.40 27.14 -92.83
C ARG A 319 -42.93 27.51 -92.96
N ASN A 320 -42.51 28.08 -94.08
CA ASN A 320 -41.18 28.70 -94.18
C ASN A 320 -41.14 29.92 -93.25
N VAL A 321 -40.19 29.95 -92.32
CA VAL A 321 -39.99 31.06 -91.36
C VAL A 321 -38.56 31.62 -91.44
N SER A 322 -37.83 31.26 -92.49
CA SER A 322 -36.41 31.64 -92.69
C SER A 322 -36.18 33.12 -92.99
N GLY A 323 -37.25 33.90 -93.25
CA GLY A 323 -37.14 35.28 -93.72
C GLY A 323 -36.69 35.42 -95.18
N ILE A 324 -36.29 34.33 -95.84
CA ILE A 324 -35.81 34.29 -97.23
C ILE A 324 -36.67 33.35 -98.09
N THR A 325 -36.61 33.53 -99.40
CA THR A 325 -37.16 32.58 -100.37
C THR A 325 -36.26 31.35 -100.48
N ILE A 326 -36.84 30.16 -100.30
CA ILE A 326 -36.15 28.88 -100.38
C ILE A 326 -36.46 28.26 -101.74
N THR A 327 -35.43 28.04 -102.55
CA THR A 327 -35.55 27.40 -103.87
C THR A 327 -35.28 25.89 -103.77
N GLN A 328 -35.44 25.15 -104.88
CA GLN A 328 -35.14 23.72 -104.88
C GLN A 328 -33.70 23.49 -104.43
N SER A 329 -33.47 22.47 -103.62
CA SER A 329 -32.15 22.15 -103.07
C SER A 329 -31.61 23.15 -102.04
N ASP A 330 -32.30 24.23 -101.71
CA ASP A 330 -31.89 25.09 -100.61
C ASP A 330 -32.41 24.58 -99.26
N ILE A 331 -31.69 24.92 -98.19
CA ILE A 331 -32.07 24.65 -96.80
C ILE A 331 -32.76 25.90 -96.25
N GLY A 332 -33.91 25.71 -95.60
CA GLY A 332 -34.62 26.75 -94.87
C GLY A 332 -35.01 26.29 -93.47
N LEU A 333 -35.29 27.26 -92.60
CA LEU A 333 -35.98 27.06 -91.33
C LEU A 333 -37.50 26.99 -91.58
N PHE A 334 -38.10 25.88 -91.18
CA PHE A 334 -39.52 25.65 -91.27
C PHE A 334 -40.12 25.39 -89.90
N GLN A 335 -41.32 25.91 -89.67
CA GLN A 335 -42.13 25.60 -88.49
C GLN A 335 -43.23 24.62 -88.87
N ARG A 336 -43.40 23.53 -88.11
CA ARG A 336 -44.54 22.63 -88.28
C ARG A 336 -45.82 23.34 -87.84
N ILE A 337 -46.84 23.35 -88.68
CA ILE A 337 -48.12 24.01 -88.37
C ILE A 337 -49.31 23.04 -88.29
N SER A 338 -49.17 21.81 -88.79
CA SER A 338 -50.10 20.68 -88.60
C SER A 338 -49.41 19.35 -88.90
#